data_AF-A0AAV5YM54-F1
#
_entry.id   AF-A0AAV5YM54-F1
#
_cell.length_a   1.000
_cell.length_b   1.000
_cell.length_c   1.000
_cell.angle_alpha   90.00
_cell.angle_beta   90.00
_cell.angle_gamma   90.00
#
_symmetry.space_group_name_H-M   'P 1'
#
loop_
_entity.id
_entity.type
_entity.pdbx_description
1 polymer ?
#
loop_
_entity_poly.entity_id
_entity_poly.type
_entity_poly.pdbx_seq_one_letter_code
_entity_poly.pdbx_strand_id
1 'polypeptide(L)'
;MADLARLTWTFLWLSFLCVGGGLGVIPEMERQTVSVHRWLTAREFVDGYTLTQLTPGPNMLVAVFVGYRAHGLVGALLAGLAMFLPTSIVAIVVSHHWQRWR
;
A
#
# COMPACT_ATOMS: atom_id res chain seq x y z
N MET A 1 -9.72 14.25 10.05
CA MET A 1 -9.20 14.59 8.71
C MET A 1 -7.68 14.47 8.63
N ALA A 2 -6.92 14.91 9.64
CA ALA A 2 -5.46 14.78 9.64
C ALA A 2 -4.95 13.33 9.51
N ASP A 3 -5.66 12.34 10.09
CA ASP A 3 -5.23 10.94 10.05
C ASP A 3 -5.43 10.28 8.67
N LEU A 4 -6.47 10.67 7.93
CA LEU A 4 -6.68 10.22 6.54
C LEU A 4 -5.58 10.75 5.61
N ALA A 5 -5.13 11.99 5.83
CA ALA A 5 -4.02 12.57 5.09
C ALA A 5 -2.70 11.84 5.40
N ARG A 6 -2.45 11.50 6.68
CA ARG A 6 -1.29 10.69 7.08
C ARG A 6 -1.34 9.29 6.45
N LEU A 7 -2.49 8.65 6.46
CA LEU A 7 -2.72 7.35 5.82
C LEU A 7 -2.40 7.40 4.33
N THR A 8 -3.01 8.35 3.63
CA THR A 8 -2.77 8.54 2.19
C THR A 8 -1.29 8.80 1.90
N TRP A 9 -0.63 9.66 2.69
CA TRP A 9 0.80 9.97 2.54
C TRP A 9 1.69 8.74 2.75
N THR A 10 1.45 7.97 3.81
CA THR A 10 2.23 6.77 4.13
C THR A 10 2.12 5.72 3.03
N PHE A 11 0.91 5.45 2.53
CA PHE A 11 0.73 4.50 1.43
C PHE A 11 1.26 5.00 0.10
N LEU A 12 1.20 6.30 -0.16
CA LEU A 12 1.80 6.91 -1.35
C LEU A 12 3.33 6.75 -1.34
N TRP A 13 3.97 6.99 -0.19
CA TRP A 13 5.41 6.76 -0.02
C TRP A 13 5.77 5.27 -0.16
N LEU A 14 4.99 4.37 0.44
CA LEU A 14 5.16 2.92 0.30
C LEU A 14 5.01 2.44 -1.16
N SER A 15 4.14 3.09 -1.95
CA SER A 15 4.01 2.82 -3.39
C SER A 15 5.31 3.09 -4.13
N PHE A 16 6.00 4.21 -3.84
CA PHE A 16 7.30 4.49 -4.46
C PHE A 16 8.38 3.50 -4.03
N LEU A 17 8.36 3.06 -2.77
CA LEU A 17 9.28 2.02 -2.28
C LEU A 17 9.06 0.67 -2.99
N CYS A 18 7.82 0.34 -3.37
CA CYS A 18 7.49 -0.88 -4.11
C CYS A 18 8.27 -0.97 -5.45
N VAL A 19 8.36 0.14 -6.18
CA VAL A 19 9.03 0.20 -7.50
C VAL A 19 10.52 -0.16 -7.40
N GLY A 20 11.18 0.25 -6.31
CA GLY A 20 12.63 0.11 -6.14
C GLY A 20 13.11 -1.05 -5.26
N GLY A 21 12.22 -1.74 -4.54
CA GLY A 21 12.64 -2.73 -3.54
C GLY A 21 11.50 -3.52 -2.91
N GLY A 22 10.67 -4.19 -3.72
CA GLY A 22 9.46 -4.89 -3.29
C GLY A 22 9.61 -5.83 -2.07
N LEU A 23 10.80 -6.38 -1.81
CA LEU A 23 11.07 -7.21 -0.62
C LEU A 23 11.04 -6.44 0.71
N GLY A 24 11.34 -5.14 0.70
CA GLY A 24 11.36 -4.29 1.89
C GLY A 24 10.02 -3.61 2.21
N VAL A 25 9.06 -3.65 1.28
CA VAL A 25 7.79 -2.91 1.44
C VAL A 25 6.90 -3.49 2.55
N ILE A 26 6.84 -4.81 2.69
CA ILE A 26 5.95 -5.45 3.67
C ILE A 26 6.43 -5.20 5.10
N PRO A 27 7.73 -5.41 5.44
CA PRO A 27 8.25 -5.06 6.77
C PRO A 27 8.11 -3.57 7.09
N GLU A 28 8.32 -2.69 6.11
CA GLU A 28 8.15 -1.25 6.33
C GLU A 28 6.68 -0.87 6.51
N MET A 29 5.77 -1.51 5.77
CA MET A 29 4.33 -1.33 5.96
C MET A 29 3.90 -1.79 7.35
N GLU A 30 4.38 -2.93 7.85
CA GLU A 30 4.13 -3.38 9.22
C GLU A 30 4.62 -2.33 10.22
N ARG A 31 5.87 -1.85 10.07
CA ARG A 31 6.47 -0.85 10.96
C ARG A 31 5.65 0.44 11.00
N GLN A 32 5.24 0.96 9.86
CA GLN A 32 4.44 2.18 9.76
C GLN A 32 3.05 1.98 10.39
N THR A 33 2.42 0.84 10.12
CA THR A 33 1.05 0.57 10.54
C THR A 33 0.94 0.25 12.03
N VAL A 34 1.89 -0.53 12.56
CA VAL A 34 1.87 -1.04 13.93
C VAL A 34 2.67 -0.16 14.88
N SER A 35 3.89 0.23 14.52
CA SER A 35 4.79 0.95 15.43
C SER A 35 4.60 2.47 15.37
N VAL A 36 4.49 3.04 14.16
CA VAL A 36 4.44 4.49 13.96
C VAL A 36 3.02 5.04 14.17
N HIS A 37 2.06 4.52 13.41
CA HIS A 37 0.68 5.03 13.42
C HIS A 37 -0.24 4.28 14.39
N ARG A 38 0.13 3.06 14.80
CA ARG A 38 -0.64 2.20 15.71
C ARG A 38 -2.10 2.00 15.26
N TRP A 39 -2.33 1.93 13.95
CA TRP A 39 -3.65 1.64 13.39
C TRP A 39 -4.08 0.19 13.59
N LEU A 40 -3.10 -0.72 13.65
CA LEU A 40 -3.32 -2.14 13.91
C LEU A 40 -2.25 -2.68 14.86
N THR A 41 -2.57 -3.79 15.51
CA THR A 41 -1.58 -4.62 16.21
C THR A 41 -0.79 -5.48 15.22
N ALA A 42 0.39 -5.97 15.64
CA ALA A 42 1.20 -6.89 14.83
C ALA A 42 0.41 -8.16 14.44
N ARG A 43 -0.44 -8.65 15.36
CA ARG A 43 -1.28 -9.83 15.10
C ARG A 43 -2.33 -9.56 14.03
N GLU A 44 -3.04 -8.44 14.12
CA GLU A 44 -4.03 -8.06 13.10
C GLU A 44 -3.39 -7.79 11.73
N PHE A 45 -2.16 -7.25 11.71
CA PHE A 45 -1.42 -7.08 10.47
C PHE A 45 -1.08 -8.43 9.83
N VAL A 46 -0.57 -9.39 10.62
CA VAL A 46 -0.26 -10.75 10.14
C VAL A 46 -1.52 -11.46 9.66
N ASP A 47 -2.61 -11.42 10.43
CA ASP A 47 -3.89 -12.02 10.04
C ASP A 47 -4.41 -11.42 8.72
N GLY A 48 -4.33 -10.09 8.58
CA GLY A 48 -4.67 -9.37 7.36
C GLY A 48 -3.80 -9.73 6.17
N TYR A 49 -2.48 -9.84 6.39
CA TYR A 49 -1.53 -10.28 5.37
C TYR A 49 -1.83 -11.71 4.91
N THR A 50 -2.05 -12.64 5.83
CA THR A 50 -2.46 -14.01 5.51
C THR A 50 -3.75 -14.03 4.70
N LEU A 51 -4.76 -13.25 5.08
CA LEU A 51 -5.99 -13.07 4.29
C LEU A 51 -5.70 -12.63 2.85
N THR A 52 -4.78 -11.70 2.66
CA THR A 52 -4.44 -11.21 1.33
C THR A 52 -3.67 -12.22 0.48
N GLN A 53 -2.90 -13.11 1.11
CA GLN A 53 -2.24 -14.22 0.42
C GLN A 53 -3.23 -15.32 0.01
N LEU A 54 -4.36 -15.45 0.72
CA LEU A 54 -5.43 -16.39 0.39
C LEU A 54 -6.30 -15.88 -0.77
N THR A 55 -6.46 -14.57 -0.90
CA THR A 55 -7.19 -13.97 -2.02
C THR A 55 -6.33 -13.97 -3.28
N PRO A 56 -6.82 -14.49 -4.42
CA PRO A 56 -6.09 -14.34 -5.69
C PRO A 56 -6.04 -12.86 -6.06
N GLY A 57 -4.85 -12.30 -6.22
CA GLY A 57 -4.67 -10.89 -6.53
C GLY A 57 -3.28 -10.35 -6.22
N PRO A 58 -3.12 -9.01 -6.18
CA PRO A 58 -1.86 -8.39 -5.79
C PRO A 58 -1.52 -8.67 -4.32
N ASN A 59 -0.29 -9.12 -4.03
CA ASN A 59 0.19 -9.29 -2.65
C ASN A 59 0.06 -8.00 -1.81
N MET A 60 0.00 -6.83 -2.46
CA MET A 60 -0.15 -5.52 -1.81
C MET A 60 -1.59 -5.16 -1.41
N LEU A 61 -2.55 -6.07 -1.57
CA LEU A 61 -3.92 -5.88 -1.07
C LEU A 61 -3.98 -5.68 0.46
N VAL A 62 -2.92 -6.08 1.18
CA VAL A 62 -2.77 -5.77 2.61
C VAL A 62 -2.87 -4.27 2.91
N ALA A 63 -2.46 -3.39 1.98
CA ALA A 63 -2.65 -1.94 2.12
C ALA A 63 -4.14 -1.55 2.25
N VAL A 64 -5.00 -2.20 1.46
CA VAL A 64 -6.45 -1.96 1.48
C VAL A 64 -7.05 -2.46 2.79
N PHE A 65 -6.61 -3.63 3.27
CA PHE A 65 -7.02 -4.16 4.57
C PHE A 65 -6.63 -3.23 5.73
N VAL A 66 -5.38 -2.76 5.72
CA VAL A 66 -4.89 -1.79 6.72
C VAL A 66 -5.71 -0.49 6.66
N GLY A 67 -5.96 0.05 5.47
CA GLY A 67 -6.80 1.22 5.27
C GLY A 67 -8.22 1.02 5.80
N TYR A 68 -8.79 -0.16 5.57
CA TYR A 68 -10.10 -0.54 6.08
C TYR A 68 -10.14 -0.59 7.61
N ARG A 69 -9.13 -1.18 8.24
CA ARG A 69 -9.05 -1.25 9.71
C ARG A 69 -8.79 0.11 10.35
N ALA A 70 -8.03 1.00 9.70
CA ALA A 70 -7.72 2.33 10.21
C ALA A 70 -8.92 3.29 10.17
N HIS A 71 -9.62 3.37 9.03
CA HIS A 71 -10.67 4.39 8.81
C HIS A 71 -11.89 3.87 8.02
N GLY A 72 -12.16 2.57 8.06
CA GLY A 72 -13.29 1.94 7.36
C GLY A 72 -13.17 2.02 5.84
N LEU A 73 -14.30 2.00 5.14
CA LEU A 73 -14.36 1.99 3.67
C LEU A 73 -13.59 3.15 3.01
N VAL A 74 -13.62 4.34 3.61
CA VAL A 74 -12.92 5.52 3.09
C VAL A 74 -11.40 5.32 3.18
N GLY A 75 -10.91 4.80 4.31
CA GLY A 75 -9.50 4.46 4.47
C GLY A 75 -9.04 3.37 3.51
N ALA A 76 -9.89 2.37 3.26
CA ALA A 76 -9.60 1.28 2.32
C ALA A 76 -9.41 1.81 0.89
N LEU A 77 -10.32 2.67 0.42
CA LEU A 77 -10.23 3.28 -0.90
C LEU A 77 -9.00 4.18 -1.04
N LEU A 78 -8.73 5.03 -0.04
CA LEU A 78 -7.58 5.93 -0.07
C LEU A 78 -6.25 5.17 0.00
N ALA A 79 -6.12 4.17 0.87
CA ALA A 79 -4.91 3.34 0.94
C ALA A 79 -4.69 2.57 -0.37
N GLY A 80 -5.75 1.98 -0.93
CA GLY A 80 -5.67 1.28 -2.21
C GLY A 80 -5.23 2.20 -3.35
N LEU A 81 -5.90 3.34 -3.52
CA LEU A 81 -5.54 4.32 -4.54
C LEU A 81 -4.12 4.84 -4.32
N ALA A 82 -3.75 5.23 -3.10
CA ALA A 82 -2.40 5.71 -2.81
C ALA A 82 -1.32 4.64 -3.05
N MET A 83 -1.62 3.36 -2.82
CA MET A 83 -0.68 2.26 -3.03
C MET A 83 -0.51 1.90 -4.51
N PHE A 84 -1.59 1.88 -5.30
CA PHE A 84 -1.54 1.40 -6.68
C PHE A 84 -1.35 2.51 -7.72
N LEU A 85 -1.99 3.68 -7.53
CA LEU A 85 -1.99 4.77 -8.51
C LEU A 85 -0.58 5.28 -8.87
N PRO A 86 0.34 5.54 -7.92
CA PRO A 86 1.67 6.07 -8.25
C PRO A 86 2.49 5.08 -9.07
N THR A 87 2.50 3.81 -8.65
CA THR A 87 3.22 2.74 -9.35
C THR A 87 2.65 2.50 -10.76
N SER A 88 1.33 2.53 -10.92
CA SER A 88 0.69 2.44 -12.24
C SER A 88 1.07 3.62 -13.15
N ILE A 89 1.12 4.85 -12.63
CA ILE A 89 1.54 6.03 -13.40
C ILE A 89 3.00 5.87 -13.85
N VAL A 90 3.90 5.47 -12.94
CA VAL A 90 5.32 5.23 -13.28
C VAL A 90 5.44 4.16 -14.36
N ALA A 91 4.72 3.04 -14.22
CA ALA A 91 4.72 1.97 -15.21
C ALA A 91 4.21 2.44 -16.59
N ILE A 92 3.14 3.24 -16.63
CA ILE A 92 2.59 3.79 -17.89
C ILE A 92 3.59 4.76 -18.53
N VAL A 93 4.19 5.67 -17.76
CA VAL A 93 5.15 6.65 -18.29
C VAL A 93 6.38 5.94 -18.85
N VAL A 94 6.91 4.96 -18.13
CA VAL A 94 8.06 4.15 -18.57
C VAL A 94 7.69 3.35 -19.81
N SER A 95 6.54 2.69 -19.82
CA SER A 95 6.06 1.90 -20.97
C SER A 95 5.86 2.76 -22.22
N HIS A 96 5.22 3.91 -22.07
CA HIS A 96 4.97 4.83 -23.17
C HIS A 96 6.28 5.40 -23.73
N HIS A 97 7.22 5.76 -22.86
CA HIS A 97 8.55 6.16 -23.29
C HIS A 97 9.30 5.01 -23.96
N TRP A 98 9.23 3.77 -23.47
CA TRP A 98 9.91 2.63 -24.08
C TRP A 98 9.38 2.31 -25.48
N GLN A 99 8.08 2.45 -25.71
CA GLN A 99 7.46 2.26 -27.03
C GLN A 99 7.90 3.33 -28.05
N ARG A 100 8.32 4.51 -27.60
CA ARG A 100 8.81 5.57 -28.49
C ARG A 100 10.23 5.31 -29.02
N TRP A 101 10.98 4.40 -28.40
CA TRP A 101 12.37 4.06 -28.77
C TRP A 101 12.48 2.68 -29.43
N ARG A 102 11.34 2.00 -29.66
CA ARG A 102 11.20 0.82 -30.51
C ARG A 102 10.61 1.22 -31.85
#